data_AF-A0A7S0EI37-F1
#
_entry.id   AF-A0A7S0EI37-F1
#
_cell.length_a   1.000
_cell.length_b   1.000
_cell.length_c   1.000
_cell.angle_alpha   90.00
_cell.angle_beta   90.00
_cell.angle_gamma   90.00
#
_symmetry.space_group_name_H-M   'P 1'
#
loop_
_entity.id
_entity.type
_entity.pdbx_description
1 polymer ?
#
loop_
_entity_poly.entity_id
_entity_poly.type
_entity_poly.pdbx_seq_one_letter_code
_entity_poly.pdbx_strand_id
1 'polypeptide(L)'
;GRRGAELKVMAAVETKSPGYFNDRLKEEDEEEDWGLKTITLKPDELSYALGKKGMTRKKLAKSSGCIVEYVGYTVCLAGARDERKRAEEYLGWLFDQLKGPVYVNGWEEREDCTCVDIPQDCVGYVTGARRATLGKIEEEWGTL
;
A
#
# COMPACT_ATOMS: atom_id res chain seq x y z
N GLY A 1 3.96 5.78 -15.77
CA GLY A 1 5.37 5.80 -16.22
C GLY A 1 5.80 4.44 -16.75
N ARG A 2 6.98 4.35 -17.38
CA ARG A 2 7.51 3.12 -18.00
C ARG A 2 7.55 1.94 -17.02
N ARG A 3 8.10 2.12 -15.82
CA ARG A 3 8.17 1.08 -14.79
C ARG A 3 6.81 0.56 -14.34
N GLY A 4 5.83 1.44 -14.17
CA GLY A 4 4.46 1.01 -13.84
C GLY A 4 3.81 0.18 -14.94
N ALA A 5 4.16 0.41 -16.21
CA ALA A 5 3.69 -0.43 -17.31
C ALA A 5 4.39 -1.79 -17.32
N GLU A 6 5.71 -1.81 -17.10
CA GLU A 6 6.51 -3.02 -16.96
C GLU A 6 5.98 -3.93 -15.84
N LEU A 7 5.82 -3.41 -14.62
CA LEU A 7 5.30 -4.18 -13.48
C LEU A 7 3.89 -4.74 -13.73
N LYS A 8 3.04 -4.01 -14.46
CA LYS A 8 1.72 -4.52 -14.86
C LYS A 8 1.80 -5.66 -15.86
N VAL A 9 2.72 -5.60 -16.81
CA VAL A 9 2.96 -6.72 -17.74
C VAL A 9 3.48 -7.92 -16.98
N MET A 10 4.41 -7.72 -16.05
CA MET A 10 4.93 -8.78 -15.19
C MET A 10 3.81 -9.43 -14.37
N ALA A 11 2.95 -8.62 -13.72
CA ALA A 11 1.79 -9.11 -12.98
C ALA A 11 0.80 -9.91 -13.86
N ALA A 12 0.56 -9.44 -15.09
CA ALA A 12 -0.30 -10.15 -16.04
C ALA A 12 0.29 -11.50 -16.48
N VAL A 13 1.60 -11.54 -16.76
CA VAL A 13 2.31 -12.77 -17.11
C VAL A 13 2.33 -13.74 -15.93
N GLU A 14 2.64 -13.27 -14.72
CA GLU A 14 2.65 -14.08 -13.50
C GLU A 14 1.26 -14.68 -13.20
N THR A 15 0.19 -13.93 -13.49
CA THR A 15 -1.20 -14.43 -13.38
C THR A 15 -1.48 -15.58 -14.37
N LYS A 16 -0.83 -15.58 -15.55
CA LYS A 16 -1.02 -16.61 -16.59
C LYS A 16 -0.03 -17.77 -16.46
N SER A 17 1.14 -17.52 -15.90
CA SER A 17 2.23 -18.47 -15.72
C SER A 17 2.84 -18.27 -14.33
N PRO A 18 2.19 -18.79 -13.27
CA PRO A 18 2.69 -18.65 -11.90
C PRO A 18 4.11 -19.21 -11.76
N GLY A 19 4.97 -18.49 -11.04
CA GLY A 19 6.38 -18.79 -10.82
C GLY A 19 7.33 -18.25 -11.88
N TYR A 20 6.83 -17.55 -12.92
CA TYR A 20 7.68 -17.05 -14.00
C TYR A 20 8.69 -15.99 -13.50
N PHE A 21 8.29 -15.15 -12.54
CA PHE A 21 9.11 -14.06 -12.02
C PHE A 21 9.69 -14.27 -10.62
N ASN A 22 9.45 -15.40 -9.95
CA ASN A 22 9.85 -15.64 -8.55
C ASN A 22 11.32 -15.29 -8.25
N ASP A 23 12.26 -15.66 -9.12
CA ASP A 23 13.69 -15.35 -8.94
C ASP A 23 14.17 -14.13 -9.71
N ARG A 24 13.32 -13.55 -10.56
CA ARG A 24 13.68 -12.48 -11.51
C ARG A 24 13.33 -11.08 -11.01
N LEU A 25 12.65 -10.97 -9.87
CA LEU A 25 12.20 -9.70 -9.28
C LEU A 25 13.16 -9.13 -8.23
N LYS A 26 14.30 -9.78 -7.96
CA LYS A 26 15.18 -9.48 -6.82
C LYS A 26 16.10 -8.26 -7.00
N GLU A 27 15.85 -7.40 -7.98
CA GLU A 27 16.61 -6.16 -8.14
C GLU A 27 16.06 -5.10 -7.18
N GLU A 28 16.72 -4.96 -6.03
CA GLU A 28 16.44 -3.93 -5.03
C GLU A 28 17.45 -2.80 -5.17
N ASP A 29 16.98 -1.68 -5.71
CA ASP A 29 17.75 -0.44 -5.82
C ASP A 29 17.30 0.51 -4.69
N GLU A 30 17.25 0.00 -3.47
CA GLU A 30 16.70 0.72 -2.32
C GLU A 30 17.53 1.97 -1.98
N GLU A 31 18.82 1.93 -2.26
CA GLU A 31 19.75 3.05 -2.06
C GLU A 31 19.68 4.12 -3.15
N GLU A 32 18.95 3.91 -4.24
CA GLU A 32 18.78 4.92 -5.28
C GLU A 32 17.66 5.91 -4.94
N ASP A 33 17.81 7.16 -5.40
CA ASP A 33 16.78 8.20 -5.25
C ASP A 33 15.45 7.76 -5.86
N TRP A 34 15.51 7.05 -6.99
CA TRP A 34 14.37 6.41 -7.64
C TRP A 34 14.72 4.95 -7.94
N GLY A 35 13.92 4.00 -7.47
CA GLY A 35 14.30 2.59 -7.48
C GLY A 35 13.12 1.66 -7.21
N LEU A 36 13.43 0.38 -6.99
CA LEU A 36 12.47 -0.68 -6.65
C LEU A 36 12.82 -1.28 -5.29
N LYS A 37 11.79 -1.47 -4.45
CA LYS A 37 11.84 -2.32 -3.26
C LYS A 37 10.84 -3.46 -3.42
N THR A 38 11.21 -4.66 -2.98
CA THR A 38 10.32 -5.83 -3.05
C THR A 38 10.00 -6.39 -1.67
N ILE A 39 8.76 -6.86 -1.50
CA ILE A 39 8.31 -7.50 -0.26
C ILE A 39 7.60 -8.79 -0.64
N THR A 40 8.12 -9.93 -0.22
CA THR A 40 7.48 -11.24 -0.44
C THR A 40 6.44 -11.50 0.64
N LEU A 41 5.19 -11.70 0.22
CA LEU A 41 4.08 -12.03 1.10
C LEU A 41 3.91 -13.53 1.24
N LYS A 42 3.33 -13.94 2.38
CA LYS A 42 2.79 -15.28 2.53
C LYS A 42 1.47 -15.44 1.78
N PRO A 43 1.06 -16.68 1.46
CA PRO A 43 -0.19 -16.92 0.74
C PRO A 43 -1.44 -16.35 1.41
N ASP A 44 -1.49 -16.37 2.75
CA ASP A 44 -2.58 -15.84 3.56
C ASP A 44 -2.59 -14.31 3.62
N GLU A 45 -1.44 -13.66 3.47
CA GLU A 45 -1.27 -12.20 3.50
C GLU A 45 -1.73 -11.53 2.18
N LEU A 46 -1.56 -12.21 1.03
CA LEU A 46 -1.78 -11.63 -0.30
C LEU A 46 -3.21 -11.09 -0.49
N SER A 47 -4.21 -11.90 -0.11
CA SER A 47 -5.62 -11.54 -0.31
C SER A 47 -6.01 -10.26 0.44
N TYR A 48 -5.42 -10.07 1.62
CA TYR A 48 -5.65 -8.94 2.49
C TYR A 48 -4.92 -7.69 2.00
N ALA A 49 -3.64 -7.84 1.61
CA ALA A 49 -2.83 -6.78 1.04
C ALA A 49 -3.41 -6.23 -0.27
N LEU A 50 -3.97 -7.10 -1.12
CA LEU A 50 -4.58 -6.70 -2.39
C LEU A 50 -5.93 -5.98 -2.16
N GLY A 51 -6.74 -6.50 -1.24
CA GLY A 51 -8.09 -6.05 -0.98
C GLY A 51 -9.09 -6.36 -2.09
N LYS A 52 -10.39 -6.16 -1.81
CA LYS A 52 -11.47 -6.42 -2.77
C LYS A 52 -11.24 -5.61 -4.05
N LYS A 53 -11.14 -6.28 -5.20
CA LYS A 53 -10.88 -5.67 -6.52
C LYS A 53 -9.61 -4.79 -6.58
N GLY A 54 -8.61 -5.09 -5.75
CA GLY A 54 -7.35 -4.33 -5.72
C GLY A 54 -7.48 -2.95 -5.06
N MET A 55 -8.53 -2.71 -4.27
CA MET A 55 -8.76 -1.38 -3.66
C MET A 55 -7.66 -1.02 -2.66
N THR A 56 -7.18 -1.97 -1.86
CA THR A 56 -6.11 -1.70 -0.90
C THR A 56 -4.81 -1.31 -1.61
N ARG A 57 -4.43 -2.06 -2.65
CA ARG A 57 -3.31 -1.68 -3.53
C ARG A 57 -3.44 -0.26 -4.08
N LYS A 58 -4.63 0.12 -4.57
CA LYS A 58 -4.87 1.47 -5.11
C LYS A 58 -4.73 2.55 -4.04
N LYS A 59 -5.20 2.28 -2.82
CA LYS A 59 -5.05 3.21 -1.69
C LYS A 59 -3.59 3.39 -1.32
N LEU A 60 -2.85 2.30 -1.12
CA LEU A 60 -1.41 2.33 -0.86
C LEU A 60 -0.66 3.12 -1.93
N ALA A 61 -0.96 2.90 -3.22
CA ALA A 61 -0.33 3.64 -4.32
C ALA A 61 -0.67 5.14 -4.30
N LYS A 62 -1.95 5.48 -4.09
CA LYS A 62 -2.39 6.89 -4.08
C LYS A 62 -1.82 7.67 -2.89
N SER A 63 -1.90 7.12 -1.69
CA SER A 63 -1.50 7.81 -0.46
C SER A 63 0.01 7.96 -0.33
N SER A 64 0.78 6.96 -0.79
CA SER A 64 2.25 7.01 -0.71
C SER A 64 2.88 7.81 -1.86
N GLY A 65 2.19 7.95 -2.99
CA GLY A 65 2.75 8.40 -4.27
C GLY A 65 3.54 7.31 -5.02
N CYS A 66 3.76 6.15 -4.39
CA CYS A 66 4.54 5.04 -4.95
C CYS A 66 3.75 4.27 -6.01
N ILE A 67 4.46 3.70 -6.99
CA ILE A 67 3.92 2.62 -7.79
C ILE A 67 3.88 1.37 -6.91
N VAL A 68 2.67 0.88 -6.64
CA VAL A 68 2.44 -0.37 -5.89
C VAL A 68 1.79 -1.39 -6.82
N GLU A 69 2.51 -2.47 -7.12
CA GLU A 69 2.04 -3.55 -7.97
C GLU A 69 2.36 -4.92 -7.36
N TYR A 70 1.49 -5.91 -7.62
CA TYR A 70 1.65 -7.26 -7.09
C TYR A 70 2.00 -8.19 -8.23
N VAL A 71 3.18 -8.79 -8.18
CA VAL A 71 3.62 -9.81 -9.13
C VAL A 71 3.67 -11.13 -8.39
N GLY A 72 2.59 -11.90 -8.50
CA GLY A 72 2.41 -13.13 -7.72
C GLY A 72 2.28 -12.79 -6.23
N TYR A 73 3.20 -13.33 -5.43
CA TYR A 73 3.28 -13.04 -3.98
C TYR A 73 4.23 -11.90 -3.65
N THR A 74 4.85 -11.25 -4.64
CA THR A 74 5.80 -10.16 -4.44
C THR A 74 5.14 -8.81 -4.65
N VAL A 75 5.13 -7.97 -3.61
CA VAL A 75 4.78 -6.56 -3.72
C VAL A 75 5.98 -5.79 -4.23
N CYS A 76 5.78 -5.05 -5.31
CA CYS A 76 6.78 -4.19 -5.94
C CYS A 76 6.45 -2.73 -5.62
N LEU A 77 7.34 -2.06 -4.90
CA LEU A 77 7.26 -0.65 -4.52
C LEU A 77 8.28 0.14 -5.34
N ALA A 78 7.84 0.79 -6.41
CA ALA A 78 8.72 1.57 -7.29
C ALA A 78 8.38 3.06 -7.22
N GLY A 79 9.37 3.92 -7.05
CA GLY A 79 9.16 5.35 -6.84
C GLY A 79 10.39 6.03 -6.29
N ALA A 80 10.24 7.26 -5.81
CA ALA A 80 11.26 7.94 -5.03
C ALA A 80 11.49 7.25 -3.67
N ARG A 81 12.65 7.44 -3.04
CA ARG A 81 12.98 6.83 -1.74
C ARG A 81 11.87 7.02 -0.70
N ASP A 82 11.39 8.25 -0.52
CA ASP A 82 10.36 8.55 0.48
C ASP A 82 9.00 7.95 0.13
N GLU A 83 8.67 7.85 -1.17
CA GLU A 83 7.45 7.18 -1.63
C GLU A 83 7.48 5.68 -1.30
N ARG A 84 8.62 5.01 -1.54
CA ARG A 84 8.81 3.59 -1.20
C ARG A 84 8.72 3.37 0.31
N LYS A 85 9.38 4.22 1.10
CA LYS A 85 9.34 4.15 2.57
C LYS A 85 7.92 4.30 3.11
N ARG A 86 7.16 5.31 2.64
CA ARG A 86 5.75 5.47 3.00
C ARG A 86 4.92 4.24 2.61
N ALA A 87 5.05 3.75 1.38
CA ALA A 87 4.29 2.59 0.92
C ALA A 87 4.56 1.33 1.73
N GLU A 88 5.81 1.10 2.13
CA GLU A 88 6.21 0.01 3.01
C GLU A 88 5.61 0.17 4.42
N GLU A 89 5.74 1.33 5.04
CA GLU A 89 5.18 1.60 6.38
C GLU A 89 3.65 1.42 6.38
N TYR A 90 2.97 1.94 5.36
CA TYR A 90 1.52 1.82 5.22
C TYR A 90 1.07 0.36 5.03
N LEU A 91 1.85 -0.42 4.27
CA LEU A 91 1.62 -1.85 4.13
C LEU A 91 1.86 -2.58 5.47
N GLY A 92 2.85 -2.17 6.25
CA GLY A 92 3.07 -2.65 7.62
C GLY A 92 1.88 -2.39 8.53
N TRP A 93 1.37 -1.15 8.55
CA TRP A 93 0.17 -0.79 9.33
C TRP A 93 -1.06 -1.57 8.92
N LEU A 94 -1.23 -1.82 7.62
CA LEU A 94 -2.29 -2.68 7.13
C LEU A 94 -2.19 -4.06 7.80
N PHE A 95 -1.03 -4.71 7.78
CA PHE A 95 -0.87 -6.01 8.44
C PHE A 95 -1.02 -5.95 9.96
N ASP A 96 -0.62 -4.86 10.62
CA ASP A 96 -0.80 -4.71 12.06
C ASP A 96 -2.28 -4.61 12.47
N GLN A 97 -3.17 -4.13 11.59
CA GLN A 97 -4.62 -4.15 11.83
C GLN A 97 -5.17 -5.56 12.03
N LEU A 98 -4.50 -6.60 11.50
CA LEU A 98 -4.89 -8.00 11.75
C LEU A 98 -4.62 -8.44 13.19
N LYS A 99 -3.67 -7.79 13.86
CA LYS A 99 -3.26 -8.11 15.24
C LYS A 99 -4.05 -7.29 16.27
N GLY A 100 -4.54 -6.11 15.88
CA GLY A 100 -5.32 -5.23 16.75
C GLY A 100 -5.35 -3.78 16.27
N PRO A 101 -5.78 -2.85 17.14
CA PRO A 101 -5.72 -1.43 16.84
C PRO A 101 -4.29 -0.96 16.54
N VAL A 102 -4.13 -0.15 15.51
CA VAL A 102 -2.84 0.43 15.10
C VAL A 102 -2.71 1.84 15.65
N TYR A 103 -1.56 2.15 16.25
CA TYR A 103 -1.20 3.47 16.72
C TYR A 103 0.07 3.91 16.00
N VAL A 104 0.03 5.07 15.35
CA VAL A 104 1.18 5.64 14.65
C VAL A 104 1.96 6.48 15.65
N ASN A 105 3.12 5.98 16.08
CA ASN A 105 4.02 6.73 16.98
C ASN A 105 4.79 7.80 16.18
N GLY A 106 5.07 8.94 16.81
CA GLY A 106 5.82 10.05 16.19
C GLY A 106 5.10 10.69 15.00
N TRP A 107 3.76 10.64 15.00
CA TRP A 107 2.96 11.23 13.92
C TRP A 107 3.15 12.75 13.82
N GLU A 108 3.55 13.40 14.91
CA GLU A 108 3.83 14.84 14.98
C GLU A 108 5.00 15.26 14.10
N GLU A 109 5.94 14.34 13.84
CA GLU A 109 7.14 14.57 13.02
C GLU A 109 6.93 14.18 11.55
N ARG A 110 5.76 13.62 11.23
CA ARG A 110 5.43 13.14 9.89
C ARG A 110 4.87 14.25 9.01
N GLU A 111 5.43 14.39 7.82
CA GLU A 111 4.97 15.36 6.81
C GLU A 111 3.89 14.80 5.88
N ASP A 112 3.58 13.51 5.98
CA ASP A 112 2.63 12.79 5.13
C ASP A 112 1.28 12.54 5.80
N CYS A 113 0.97 13.31 6.86
CA CYS A 113 -0.31 13.23 7.56
C CYS A 113 -0.84 14.61 7.97
N THR A 114 -2.14 14.68 8.27
CA THR A 114 -2.76 15.87 8.86
C THR A 114 -3.67 15.41 9.98
N CYS A 115 -3.39 15.86 11.20
CA CYS A 115 -4.21 15.53 12.35
C CYS A 115 -5.37 16.50 12.50
N VAL A 116 -6.55 15.93 12.74
CA VAL A 116 -7.81 16.67 12.87
C VAL A 116 -8.45 16.29 14.19
N ASP A 117 -8.60 17.27 15.07
CA ASP A 117 -9.35 17.10 16.31
C ASP A 117 -10.85 17.03 16.00
N ILE A 118 -11.49 15.95 16.45
CA ILE A 118 -12.93 15.76 16.30
C ILE A 118 -13.60 15.50 17.65
N PRO A 119 -14.79 16.09 17.89
CA PRO A 119 -15.59 15.73 19.05
C PRO A 119 -15.90 14.23 19.08
N GLN A 120 -15.93 13.63 20.28
CA GLN A 120 -16.10 12.19 20.45
C GLN A 120 -17.43 11.67 19.88
N ASP A 121 -18.49 12.47 19.95
CA ASP A 121 -19.81 12.20 19.38
C ASP A 121 -19.83 12.26 17.85
N CYS A 122 -18.85 12.90 17.23
CA CYS A 122 -18.72 12.98 15.77
C CYS A 122 -18.01 11.77 15.14
N VAL A 123 -17.29 10.95 15.92
CA VAL A 123 -16.50 9.81 15.43
C VAL A 123 -17.35 8.84 14.60
N GLY A 124 -18.58 8.56 15.04
CA GLY A 124 -19.51 7.68 14.33
C GLY A 124 -19.93 8.20 12.95
N TYR A 125 -20.01 9.52 12.78
CA TYR A 125 -20.38 10.15 11.51
C TYR A 125 -19.21 10.15 10.52
N VAL A 126 -18.00 10.45 11.00
CA VAL A 126 -16.77 10.43 10.19
C VAL A 126 -16.45 9.01 9.72
N THR A 127 -16.51 8.04 10.64
CA THR A 127 -16.26 6.63 10.30
C THR A 127 -17.39 6.04 9.44
N GLY A 128 -18.64 6.25 9.85
CA GLY A 128 -19.80 5.65 9.23
C GLY A 128 -19.94 4.15 9.50
N ALA A 129 -21.13 3.60 9.21
CA ALA A 129 -21.41 2.18 9.40
C ALA A 129 -20.40 1.31 8.64
N ARG A 130 -19.71 0.42 9.35
CA ARG A 130 -18.65 -0.45 8.78
C ARG A 130 -17.59 0.32 7.99
N ARG A 131 -17.23 1.53 8.44
CA ARG A 131 -16.27 2.44 7.78
C ARG A 131 -16.67 2.90 6.38
N ALA A 132 -17.95 2.84 6.02
CA ALA A 132 -18.39 3.18 4.66
C ALA A 132 -18.18 4.66 4.29
N THR A 133 -18.30 5.58 5.25
CA THR A 133 -18.07 7.01 5.00
C THR A 133 -16.58 7.28 4.87
N LEU A 134 -15.79 6.84 5.84
CA LEU A 134 -14.34 7.03 5.84
C LEU A 134 -13.69 6.38 4.61
N GLY A 135 -14.13 5.18 4.23
CA GLY A 135 -13.64 4.51 3.02
C GLY A 135 -13.92 5.26 1.72
N LYS A 136 -15.00 6.06 1.65
CA LYS A 136 -15.29 6.94 0.51
C LYS A 136 -14.37 8.16 0.50
N ILE A 137 -14.15 8.77 1.66
CA ILE A 137 -13.23 9.90 1.81
C ILE A 137 -11.82 9.49 1.38
N GLU A 138 -11.33 8.36 1.89
CA GLU A 138 -10.04 7.76 1.50
C GLU A 138 -9.94 7.56 -0.03
N GLU A 139 -11.01 7.07 -0.68
CA GLU A 139 -11.01 6.84 -2.13
C GLU A 139 -11.03 8.12 -2.96
N GLU A 140 -11.85 9.09 -2.55
CA GLU A 140 -12.06 10.39 -3.21
C GLU A 140 -10.79 11.23 -3.14
N TRP A 141 -10.16 11.30 -1.98
CA TRP A 141 -9.01 12.17 -1.72
C TRP A 141 -7.66 11.45 -1.84
N GLY A 142 -7.67 10.12 -2.01
CA GLY A 142 -6.44 9.34 -2.16
C GLY A 142 -5.65 9.19 -0.87
N THR A 143 -6.33 9.15 0.27
CA THR A 143 -5.75 8.97 1.60
C THR A 143 -6.00 7.56 2.15
N LEU A 144 -5.40 7.24 3.30
CA LEU A 144 -5.52 5.95 4.02
C LEU A 144 -6.18 6.12 5.39
#